data_AF-A0A955AGE9-F1
#
_entry.id   AF-A0A955AGE9-F1
#
_cell.length_a   1.000
_cell.length_b   1.000
_cell.length_c   1.000
_cell.angle_alpha   90.00
_cell.angle_beta   90.00
_cell.angle_gamma   90.00
#
_symmetry.space_group_name_H-M   'P 1'
#
loop_
_entity.id
_entity.type
_entity.pdbx_description
1 polymer ?
#
loop_
_entity_poly.entity_id
_entity_poly.type
_entity_poly.pdbx_seq_one_letter_code
_entity_poly.pdbx_strand_id
1 'polypeptide(L)'
;VFARTVDWIEKARLECATFHILTPYPATPLFHQLESEGRILHRDWSHYDTAHVVFQPRNMSVQQLAEGYAWCYRRLFSHASIWRRRPADFRAVLPYLAMSYLYKKSNRIWHQLIQHQLTATVWRPLVEMTRRRHVRFRKRLAARPVESHEPSPQCRAAAVVSAGV
;
A
#
# COMPACT_ATOMS: atom_id res chain seq x y z
N VAL A 1 -2.79 -6.79 19.01
CA VAL A 1 -1.80 -6.26 18.02
C VAL A 1 -2.49 -5.50 16.88
N PHE A 2 -3.52 -6.09 16.27
CA PHE A 2 -4.27 -5.53 15.12
C PHE A 2 -4.80 -4.11 15.35
N ALA A 3 -5.57 -3.89 16.42
CA ALA A 3 -6.13 -2.58 16.74
C ALA A 3 -5.05 -1.50 16.87
N ARG A 4 -3.99 -1.80 17.64
CA ARG A 4 -2.85 -0.89 17.81
C ARG A 4 -2.20 -0.50 16.48
N THR A 5 -2.02 -1.47 15.56
CA THR A 5 -1.46 -1.21 14.24
C THR A 5 -2.39 -0.31 13.41
N VAL A 6 -3.69 -0.61 13.37
CA VAL A 6 -4.66 0.20 12.62
C VAL A 6 -4.80 1.60 13.19
N ASP A 7 -4.83 1.75 14.51
CA ASP A 7 -4.89 3.06 15.17
C ASP A 7 -3.64 3.89 14.86
N TRP A 8 -2.46 3.26 14.81
CA TRP A 8 -1.23 3.92 14.40
C TRP A 8 -1.30 4.38 12.93
N ILE A 9 -1.78 3.52 12.02
CA ILE A 9 -1.98 3.85 10.60
C ILE A 9 -2.94 5.05 10.45
N GLU A 10 -4.04 5.05 11.20
CA GLU A 10 -5.01 6.14 11.20
C GLU A 10 -4.40 7.45 11.71
N LYS A 11 -3.63 7.40 12.81
CA LYS A 11 -2.92 8.56 13.37
C LYS A 11 -1.86 9.11 12.43
N ALA A 12 -1.09 8.24 11.79
CA ALA A 12 -0.06 8.60 10.81
C ALA A 12 -0.65 9.06 9.46
N ARG A 13 -1.97 8.90 9.25
CA ARG A 13 -2.67 9.27 8.01
C ARG A 13 -2.08 8.63 6.76
N LEU A 14 -1.63 7.38 6.85
CA LEU A 14 -1.10 6.68 5.69
C LEU A 14 -2.22 6.49 4.66
N GLU A 15 -1.98 6.88 3.41
CA GLU A 15 -3.01 6.80 2.36
C GLU A 15 -3.34 5.35 1.99
N CYS A 16 -2.31 4.50 1.93
CA CYS A 16 -2.43 3.07 1.61
C CYS A 16 -1.64 2.23 2.63
N ALA A 17 -2.19 1.08 3.00
CA ALA A 17 -1.53 0.07 3.82
C ALA A 17 -1.98 -1.32 3.38
N THR A 18 -1.04 -2.22 3.17
CA THR A 18 -1.28 -3.63 2.85
C THR A 18 -0.86 -4.49 4.04
N PHE A 19 -1.65 -5.52 4.33
CA PHE A 19 -1.34 -6.51 5.35
C PHE A 19 -1.13 -7.85 4.68
N HIS A 20 -0.15 -8.59 5.20
CA HIS A 20 0.17 -9.94 4.76
C HIS A 20 0.28 -10.83 5.99
N ILE A 21 -0.31 -12.02 5.91
CA ILE A 21 -0.09 -13.08 6.88
C ILE A 21 1.27 -13.71 6.57
N LEU A 22 2.03 -14.05 7.62
CA LEU A 22 3.29 -14.76 7.47
C LEU A 22 3.05 -16.09 6.75
N THR A 23 3.61 -16.25 5.56
CA THR A 23 3.51 -17.47 4.76
C THR A 23 4.89 -18.13 4.69
N PRO A 24 5.10 -19.28 5.38
CA PRO A 24 6.36 -20.01 5.31
C PRO A 24 6.45 -20.75 3.98
N TYR A 25 7.12 -20.18 2.98
CA TYR A 25 7.30 -20.87 1.70
C TYR A 25 8.23 -22.09 1.83
N PRO A 26 7.91 -23.22 1.19
CA PRO A 26 8.79 -24.39 1.18
C PRO A 26 10.20 -24.08 0.68
N ALA A 27 11.17 -24.84 1.17
CA ALA A 27 12.61 -24.60 1.00
C ALA A 27 13.16 -23.31 1.66
N THR A 28 12.34 -22.57 2.42
CA THR A 28 12.85 -21.48 3.26
C THR A 28 13.26 -21.99 4.64
N PRO A 29 14.25 -21.34 5.30
CA PRO A 29 14.60 -21.68 6.69
C PRO A 29 13.41 -21.62 7.65
N LEU A 30 12.50 -20.66 7.43
CA LEU A 30 11.28 -20.51 8.23
C LEU A 30 10.35 -21.73 8.09
N PHE A 31 10.21 -22.26 6.89
CA PHE A 31 9.40 -23.45 6.66
C PHE A 31 9.99 -24.66 7.37
N HIS A 32 11.28 -24.93 7.21
CA HIS A 32 11.95 -26.03 7.89
C HIS A 32 11.86 -25.93 9.41
N GLN A 33 12.00 -24.71 9.95
CA GLN A 33 11.82 -24.46 11.37
C GLN A 33 10.38 -24.80 11.81
N LEU A 34 9.36 -24.24 11.16
CA LEU A 34 7.97 -24.48 11.56
C LEU A 34 7.53 -25.93 11.33
N GLU A 35 8.10 -26.60 10.34
CA GLU A 35 7.90 -28.03 10.08
C GLU A 35 8.51 -28.88 11.21
N SER A 36 9.75 -28.59 11.63
CA SER A 36 10.39 -29.27 12.76
C SER A 36 9.66 -29.03 14.09
N GLU A 37 9.00 -27.87 14.24
CA GLU A 37 8.15 -27.54 15.38
C GLU A 37 6.75 -28.16 15.29
N GLY A 38 6.40 -28.86 14.20
CA GLY A 38 5.07 -29.46 13.99
C GLY A 38 3.95 -28.44 13.80
N ARG A 39 4.28 -27.22 13.35
CA ARG A 39 3.36 -26.07 13.28
C ARG A 39 2.83 -25.77 11.88
N ILE A 40 3.18 -26.56 10.85
CA ILE A 40 2.59 -26.43 9.52
C ILE A 40 1.22 -27.09 9.50
N LEU A 41 0.18 -26.35 9.13
CA LEU A 41 -1.21 -26.84 9.10
C LEU A 41 -1.56 -27.53 7.78
N HIS A 42 -1.13 -26.93 6.67
CA HIS A 42 -1.46 -27.39 5.32
C HIS A 42 -0.26 -27.26 4.38
N ARG A 43 -0.12 -28.22 3.46
CA ARG A 43 0.86 -28.18 2.35
C ARG A 43 0.20 -27.92 0.99
N ASP A 44 -1.10 -27.58 0.99
CA ASP A 44 -1.79 -27.18 -0.22
C ASP A 44 -1.35 -25.77 -0.64
N TRP A 45 -0.68 -25.71 -1.78
CA TRP A 45 -0.14 -24.51 -2.41
C TRP A 45 -1.21 -23.46 -2.74
N SER A 46 -2.47 -23.89 -2.93
CA SER A 46 -3.58 -22.97 -3.18
C SER A 46 -3.79 -21.98 -2.02
N HIS A 47 -3.36 -22.34 -0.80
CA HIS A 47 -3.46 -21.50 0.40
C HIS A 47 -2.22 -20.63 0.65
N TYR A 48 -1.19 -20.66 -0.19
CA TYR A 48 0.06 -19.91 0.03
C TYR A 48 0.00 -18.51 -0.61
N ASP A 49 -1.09 -17.79 -0.36
CA ASP A 49 -1.46 -16.52 -1.01
C ASP A 49 -1.25 -15.27 -0.14
N THR A 50 -0.58 -15.40 1.01
CA THR A 50 -0.39 -14.34 2.03
C THR A 50 -1.66 -13.83 2.72
N ALA A 51 -2.81 -14.44 2.46
CA ALA A 51 -4.09 -14.12 3.09
C ALA A 51 -4.64 -15.28 3.93
N HIS A 52 -4.21 -16.52 3.66
CA HIS A 52 -4.57 -17.69 4.45
C HIS A 52 -3.53 -18.03 5.51
N VAL A 53 -4.00 -18.57 6.63
CA VAL A 53 -3.16 -19.02 7.75
C VAL A 53 -2.79 -20.49 7.51
N VAL A 54 -1.56 -20.73 7.07
CA VAL A 54 -1.03 -22.07 6.76
C VAL A 54 -0.17 -22.67 7.89
N PHE A 55 -0.02 -21.97 9.01
CA PHE A 55 0.78 -22.39 10.16
C PHE A 55 0.08 -22.05 11.48
N GLN A 56 0.39 -22.79 12.55
CA GLN A 56 -0.10 -22.57 13.90
C GLN A 56 0.68 -21.42 14.57
N PRO A 57 0.08 -20.25 14.87
CA PRO A 57 0.75 -19.19 15.61
C PRO A 57 0.99 -19.59 17.08
N ARG A 58 2.02 -19.02 17.73
CA ARG A 58 2.36 -19.34 19.13
C ARG A 58 1.43 -18.69 20.16
N ASN A 59 1.04 -17.44 19.90
CA ASN A 59 0.37 -16.59 20.90
C ASN A 59 -1.09 -16.26 20.53
N MET A 60 -1.64 -16.93 19.52
CA MET A 60 -3.05 -16.77 19.09
C MET A 60 -3.49 -18.00 18.32
N SER A 61 -4.80 -18.23 18.28
CA SER A 61 -5.37 -19.27 17.42
C SER A 61 -5.30 -18.87 15.93
N VAL A 62 -5.43 -19.86 15.07
CA VAL A 62 -5.52 -19.70 13.60
C VAL A 62 -6.69 -18.77 13.25
N GLN A 63 -7.84 -18.97 13.91
CA GLN A 63 -9.05 -18.19 13.73
C GLN A 63 -8.83 -16.73 14.16
N GLN A 64 -8.20 -16.50 15.32
CA GLN A 64 -7.90 -15.15 15.79
C GLN A 64 -6.99 -14.38 14.81
N LEU A 65 -6.02 -15.05 14.20
CA LEU A 65 -5.16 -14.44 13.18
C LEU A 65 -5.95 -14.08 11.91
N ALA A 66 -6.75 -15.02 11.40
CA ALA A 66 -7.57 -14.82 10.21
C ALA A 66 -8.61 -13.70 10.41
N GLU A 67 -9.31 -13.70 11.55
CA GLU A 67 -10.28 -12.68 11.90
C GLU A 67 -9.63 -11.32 12.12
N GLY A 68 -8.47 -11.28 12.77
CA GLY A 68 -7.70 -10.05 12.98
C GLY A 68 -7.22 -9.44 11.67
N TYR A 69 -6.74 -10.26 10.74
CA TYR A 69 -6.40 -9.85 9.38
C TYR A 69 -7.61 -9.26 8.65
N ALA A 70 -8.73 -9.97 8.63
CA ALA A 70 -9.95 -9.51 7.98
C ALA A 70 -10.51 -8.23 8.63
N TRP A 71 -10.41 -8.11 9.95
CA TRP A 71 -10.81 -6.92 10.70
C TRP A 71 -9.97 -5.69 10.33
N CYS A 72 -8.65 -5.84 10.15
CA CYS A 72 -7.77 -4.74 9.74
C CYS A 72 -8.22 -4.15 8.41
N TYR A 73 -8.49 -5.01 7.42
CA TYR A 73 -9.02 -4.58 6.12
C TYR A 73 -10.40 -3.92 6.25
N ARG A 74 -11.36 -4.57 6.94
CA ARG A 74 -12.70 -3.97 7.13
C ARG A 74 -12.64 -2.59 7.79
N ARG A 75 -11.76 -2.42 8.78
CA ARG A 75 -11.59 -1.16 9.49
C ARG A 75 -10.95 -0.09 8.60
N LEU A 76 -9.83 -0.37 7.94
CA LEU A 76 -9.11 0.62 7.13
C LEU A 76 -9.85 1.06 5.87
N PHE A 77 -10.64 0.16 5.28
CA PHE A 77 -11.49 0.46 4.13
C PHE A 77 -12.89 0.98 4.51
N SER A 78 -13.13 1.24 5.80
CA SER A 78 -14.36 1.91 6.27
C SER A 78 -14.32 3.41 5.96
N HIS A 79 -15.49 4.00 5.73
CA HIS A 79 -15.63 5.44 5.45
C HIS A 79 -15.07 6.30 6.59
N ALA A 80 -15.27 5.85 7.84
CA ALA A 80 -14.74 6.53 9.03
C ALA A 80 -13.21 6.57 9.03
N SER A 81 -12.55 5.45 8.70
CA SER A 81 -11.09 5.38 8.66
C SER A 81 -10.51 6.23 7.52
N ILE A 82 -11.13 6.19 6.32
CA ILE A 82 -10.75 7.05 5.19
C ILE A 82 -10.83 8.53 5.60
N TRP A 83 -11.91 8.94 6.27
CA TRP A 83 -12.06 10.32 6.72
C TRP A 83 -11.02 10.74 7.77
N ARG A 84 -10.64 9.85 8.69
CA ARG A 84 -9.59 10.11 9.68
C ARG A 84 -8.22 10.29 9.03
N ARG A 85 -7.96 9.55 7.94
CA ARG A 85 -6.69 9.57 7.20
C ARG A 85 -6.59 10.68 6.15
N ARG A 86 -7.57 11.60 6.09
CA ARG A 86 -7.55 12.70 5.12
C ARG A 86 -6.30 13.60 5.27
N PRO A 87 -5.76 14.12 4.17
CA PRO A 87 -4.67 15.10 4.21
C PRO A 87 -5.00 16.33 5.06
N ALA A 88 -3.98 16.95 5.66
CA ALA A 88 -4.15 18.21 6.40
C ALA A 88 -4.48 19.38 5.47
N ASP A 89 -3.92 19.38 4.26
CA ASP A 89 -4.26 20.34 3.22
C ASP A 89 -5.65 20.06 2.66
N PHE A 90 -6.58 20.99 2.88
CA PHE A 90 -7.96 20.89 2.40
C PHE A 90 -8.05 20.73 0.88
N ARG A 91 -7.09 21.29 0.11
CA ARG A 91 -7.06 21.20 -1.35
C ARG A 91 -6.80 19.78 -1.84
N ALA A 92 -6.11 18.97 -1.02
CA ALA A 92 -5.80 17.58 -1.31
C ALA A 92 -6.89 16.60 -0.84
N VAL A 93 -7.87 17.05 -0.04
CA VAL A 93 -8.93 16.18 0.50
C VAL A 93 -9.83 15.64 -0.61
N LEU A 94 -10.28 16.49 -1.53
CA LEU A 94 -11.15 16.07 -2.63
C LEU A 94 -10.49 15.00 -3.53
N PRO A 95 -9.27 15.21 -4.07
CA PRO A 95 -8.60 14.18 -4.87
C PRO A 95 -8.28 12.93 -4.05
N TYR A 96 -7.93 13.05 -2.77
CA TYR A 96 -7.73 11.90 -1.88
C TYR A 96 -8.98 11.04 -1.72
N LEU A 97 -10.13 11.66 -1.44
CA LEU A 97 -11.40 10.95 -1.34
C LEU A 97 -11.77 10.32 -2.68
N ALA A 98 -11.67 11.07 -3.77
CA ALA A 98 -11.93 10.56 -5.11
C ALA A 98 -11.11 9.29 -5.39
N MET A 99 -9.80 9.31 -5.11
CA MET A 99 -8.92 8.14 -5.28
C MET A 99 -9.28 6.98 -4.34
N SER A 100 -9.56 7.26 -3.06
CA SER A 100 -9.92 6.23 -2.08
C SER A 100 -11.22 5.51 -2.44
N TYR A 101 -12.23 6.25 -2.91
CA TYR A 101 -13.50 5.69 -3.34
C TYR A 101 -13.42 5.02 -4.71
N LEU A 102 -12.66 5.61 -5.65
CA LEU A 102 -12.39 4.99 -6.93
C LEU A 102 -11.71 3.64 -6.71
N TYR A 103 -10.65 3.57 -5.90
CA TYR A 103 -9.99 2.30 -5.59
C TYR A 103 -10.97 1.23 -5.06
N LYS A 104 -11.89 1.61 -4.16
CA LYS A 104 -12.88 0.69 -3.59
C LYS A 104 -13.95 0.23 -4.61
N LYS A 105 -14.38 1.10 -5.53
CA LYS A 105 -15.53 0.85 -6.43
C LYS A 105 -15.11 0.49 -7.86
N SER A 106 -13.86 0.74 -8.22
CA SER A 106 -13.36 0.64 -9.58
C SER A 106 -13.09 -0.81 -10.00
N ASN A 107 -13.08 -1.80 -9.11
CA ASN A 107 -12.93 -3.21 -9.51
C ASN A 107 -13.93 -3.63 -10.61
N ARG A 108 -15.19 -3.16 -10.53
CA ARG A 108 -16.20 -3.47 -11.55
C ARG A 108 -15.96 -2.73 -12.87
N ILE A 109 -15.54 -1.47 -12.81
CA ILE A 109 -15.24 -0.65 -13.98
C ILE A 109 -13.98 -1.17 -14.68
N TRP A 110 -12.95 -1.51 -13.90
CA TRP A 110 -11.71 -2.11 -14.38
C TRP A 110 -11.96 -3.42 -15.11
N HIS A 111 -12.78 -4.32 -14.56
CA HIS A 111 -13.10 -5.59 -15.21
C HIS A 111 -13.73 -5.38 -16.60
N GLN A 112 -14.68 -4.45 -16.70
CA GLN A 112 -15.33 -4.08 -17.96
C GLN A 112 -14.36 -3.44 -18.95
N LEU A 113 -13.51 -2.52 -18.49
CA LEU A 113 -12.50 -1.88 -19.34
C LEU A 113 -11.47 -2.86 -19.90
N ILE A 114 -11.08 -3.86 -19.09
CA ILE A 114 -10.18 -4.93 -19.52
C ILE A 114 -10.87 -5.85 -20.53
N GLN A 115 -12.11 -6.27 -20.25
CA GLN A 115 -12.90 -7.10 -21.18
C GLN A 115 -13.08 -6.45 -22.55
N HIS A 116 -13.30 -5.14 -22.59
CA HIS A 116 -13.47 -4.40 -23.85
C HIS A 116 -12.17 -3.83 -24.43
N GLN A 117 -11.00 -4.14 -23.85
CA GLN A 117 -9.68 -3.62 -24.26
C GLN A 117 -9.61 -2.08 -24.36
N LEU A 118 -10.44 -1.37 -23.60
CA LEU A 118 -10.53 0.09 -23.63
C LEU A 118 -9.52 0.78 -22.70
N THR A 119 -8.71 0.01 -21.96
CA THR A 119 -7.72 0.54 -21.02
C THR A 119 -6.77 1.53 -21.70
N ALA A 120 -6.16 1.16 -22.82
CA ALA A 120 -5.22 2.04 -23.54
C ALA A 120 -5.90 3.35 -23.98
N THR A 121 -7.12 3.27 -24.51
CA THR A 121 -7.88 4.42 -25.00
C THR A 121 -8.24 5.39 -23.88
N VAL A 122 -8.68 4.86 -22.72
CA VAL A 122 -9.07 5.66 -21.56
C VAL A 122 -7.86 6.29 -20.87
N TRP A 123 -6.73 5.58 -20.77
CA TRP A 123 -5.56 6.04 -20.03
C TRP A 123 -4.61 6.94 -20.84
N ARG A 124 -4.54 6.78 -22.17
CA ARG A 124 -3.69 7.61 -23.06
C ARG A 124 -3.77 9.12 -22.82
N PRO A 125 -4.95 9.76 -22.78
CA PRO A 125 -5.03 11.22 -22.57
C PRO A 125 -4.52 11.62 -21.18
N LEU A 126 -4.81 10.84 -20.15
CA LEU A 126 -4.40 11.11 -18.78
C LEU A 126 -2.88 10.94 -18.59
N VAL A 127 -2.31 9.90 -19.19
CA VAL A 127 -0.86 9.66 -19.23
C VAL A 127 -0.15 10.80 -19.96
N GLU A 128 -0.63 11.20 -21.14
CA GLU A 128 -0.03 12.29 -21.92
C GLU A 128 -0.10 13.63 -21.18
N MET A 129 -1.22 13.92 -20.51
CA MET A 129 -1.36 15.10 -19.66
C MET A 129 -0.37 15.09 -18.49
N THR A 130 -0.24 13.95 -17.81
CA THR A 130 0.69 13.79 -16.68
C THR A 130 2.13 13.91 -17.13
N ARG A 131 2.48 13.31 -18.28
CA ARG A 131 3.79 13.45 -18.93
C ARG A 131 4.11 14.91 -19.23
N ARG A 132 3.19 15.66 -19.85
CA ARG A 132 3.35 17.10 -20.13
C ARG A 132 3.54 17.90 -18.85
N ARG A 133 2.75 17.63 -17.80
CA ARG A 133 2.90 18.29 -16.49
C ARG A 133 4.27 18.02 -15.88
N HIS A 134 4.75 16.79 -15.92
CA HIS A 134 6.06 16.40 -15.39
C HIS A 134 7.21 17.06 -16.18
N VAL A 135 7.13 17.11 -17.52
CA VAL A 135 8.12 17.83 -18.35
C VAL A 135 8.16 19.32 -18.02
N ARG A 136 7.00 19.97 -17.84
CA ARG A 136 6.95 21.39 -17.41
C ARG A 136 7.52 21.59 -16.00
N PHE A 137 7.30 20.66 -15.10
CA PHE A 137 7.87 20.69 -13.75
C PHE A 137 9.40 20.57 -13.80
N ARG A 138 9.94 19.61 -14.56
CA ARG A 138 11.39 19.46 -14.77
C ARG A 138 12.03 20.70 -15.38
N LYS A 139 11.40 21.30 -16.40
CA LYS A 139 11.86 22.58 -16.99
C LYS A 139 11.89 23.71 -15.96
N ARG A 140 10.87 23.81 -15.10
CA ARG A 140 10.85 24.81 -14.02
C ARG A 140 11.93 24.58 -12.97
N LEU A 141 12.21 23.33 -12.59
CA LEU A 141 13.30 23.01 -11.68
C LEU A 141 14.67 23.33 -12.28
N ALA A 142 14.90 22.99 -13.56
CA ALA A 142 16.15 23.30 -14.24
C ALA A 142 16.37 24.82 -14.44
N ALA A 143 15.29 25.61 -14.51
CA ALA A 143 15.35 27.06 -14.60
C ALA A 143 15.46 27.77 -13.24
N ARG A 144 15.39 27.05 -12.10
CA ARG A 144 15.67 27.65 -10.80
C ARG A 144 17.19 27.88 -10.72
N PRO A 145 17.64 29.10 -10.41
CA PRO A 145 19.05 29.34 -10.13
C PRO A 145 19.48 28.41 -8.98
N VAL A 146 20.63 27.77 -9.15
CA VAL A 146 21.27 27.01 -8.07
C VAL A 146 21.67 28.05 -7.02
N GLU A 147 20.88 28.17 -5.96
CA GLU A 147 21.31 28.92 -4.78
C GLU A 147 22.54 28.20 -4.22
N SER A 148 23.71 28.84 -4.35
CA SER A 148 24.92 28.46 -3.64
C SER A 148 24.73 28.76 -2.15
N HIS A 149 23.96 27.91 -1.46
CA HIS A 149 24.04 27.85 -0.01
C HIS A 149 25.36 27.17 0.34
N GLU A 150 26.30 27.94 0.90
CA GLU A 150 27.36 27.38 1.73
C GLU A 150 26.73 26.39 2.73
N PRO A 151 27.36 25.22 2.97
CA PRO A 151 26.78 24.22 3.83
C PRO A 151 26.69 24.74 5.27
N SER A 152 25.51 25.21 5.67
CA SER A 152 25.19 25.39 7.08
C SER A 152 25.29 24.02 7.76
N PRO A 153 26.05 23.89 8.87
CA PRO A 153 26.37 22.59 9.49
C PRO A 153 25.17 21.84 10.08
N GLN A 154 23.95 22.38 9.97
CA GLN A 154 22.76 21.86 10.63
C GLN A 154 21.73 21.21 9.70
N CYS A 155 21.91 21.22 8.37
CA CYS A 155 20.96 20.59 7.45
C CYS A 155 21.61 19.46 6.65
N ARG A 156 21.71 18.28 7.26
CA ARG A 156 21.84 17.03 6.49
C ARG A 156 20.52 16.80 5.75
N ALA A 157 20.43 17.30 4.53
CA ALA A 157 19.34 16.95 3.61
C ALA A 157 19.29 15.42 3.48
N ALA A 158 18.20 14.83 3.97
CA ALA A 158 17.91 13.43 3.78
C ALA A 158 17.93 13.11 2.28
N ALA A 159 18.73 12.12 1.90
CA ALA A 159 18.92 11.69 0.54
C ALA A 159 17.57 11.53 -0.17
N VAL A 160 17.38 12.27 -1.26
CA VAL A 160 16.35 11.99 -2.25
C VAL A 160 16.79 10.71 -2.95
N VAL A 161 16.39 9.56 -2.41
CA VAL A 161 16.53 8.28 -3.08
C VAL A 161 15.56 8.28 -4.25
N SER A 162 16.11 8.35 -5.46
CA SER A 162 15.39 8.12 -6.71
C SER A 162 14.73 6.74 -6.63
N ALA A 163 13.40 6.71 -6.49
CA ALA A 163 12.63 5.48 -6.65
C ALA A 163 12.64 5.11 -8.14
N GLY A 164 13.56 4.22 -8.50
CA GLY A 164 13.65 3.60 -9.82
C GLY A 164 14.15 2.18 -9.71
N VAL A 165 13.23 1.23 -9.85
CA VAL A 165 13.39 -0.04 -10.57
C VAL A 165 12.12 -0.22 -11.38
#